data_AF-A0A2D6FG48-F1
#
_entry.id   AF-A0A2D6FG48-F1
#
_cell.length_a   1.000
_cell.length_b   1.000
_cell.length_c   1.000
_cell.angle_alpha   90.00
_cell.angle_beta   90.00
_cell.angle_gamma   90.00
#
_symmetry.space_group_name_H-M   'P 1'
#
loop_
_entity.id
_entity.type
_entity.pdbx_description
1 polymer ?
#
loop_
_entity_poly.entity_id
_entity_poly.type
_entity_poly.pdbx_seq_one_letter_code
_entity_poly.pdbx_strand_id
1 'polypeptide(L)'
;MTRADEDYGLNSTQVLIQQPQEDTLIDALRGCRSATELKALEQRLASTDSIPLFDWICDLLVQRRISRGLAARLLVQLHNN
;
A
#
# COMPACT_ATOMS: atom_id res chain seq x y z
N MET A 1 15.98 -9.50 -48.50
CA MET A 1 16.33 -8.18 -47.94
C MET A 1 15.76 -8.15 -46.53
N THR A 2 16.62 -8.37 -45.53
CA THR A 2 16.25 -8.45 -44.11
C THR A 2 16.35 -7.06 -43.48
N ARG A 3 15.33 -6.64 -42.72
CA ARG A 3 15.30 -5.56 -41.71
C ARG A 3 14.15 -5.95 -40.77
N ALA A 4 14.40 -6.44 -39.55
CA ALA A 4 14.87 -5.72 -38.34
C ALA A 4 13.92 -4.57 -37.94
N ASP A 5 13.74 -4.42 -36.63
CA ASP A 5 12.93 -3.44 -35.87
C ASP A 5 11.56 -4.00 -35.43
N GLU A 6 11.20 -4.16 -34.15
CA GLU A 6 11.87 -3.91 -32.87
C GLU A 6 11.07 -4.66 -31.78
N ASP A 7 11.79 -5.28 -30.85
CA ASP A 7 11.30 -5.85 -29.60
C ASP A 7 10.93 -4.70 -28.65
N TYR A 8 9.66 -4.60 -28.27
CA TYR A 8 9.24 -3.90 -27.06
C TYR A 8 8.33 -4.81 -26.25
N GLY A 9 8.97 -5.67 -25.47
CA GLY A 9 8.34 -6.22 -24.28
C GLY A 9 7.84 -5.12 -23.35
N LEU A 10 6.78 -5.42 -22.61
CA LEU A 10 6.59 -5.15 -21.18
C LEU A 10 5.22 -5.71 -20.76
N ASN A 11 5.23 -6.99 -20.38
CA ASN A 11 4.64 -7.54 -19.14
C ASN A 11 3.32 -6.94 -18.61
N SER A 12 2.26 -6.91 -19.41
CA SER A 12 0.90 -6.59 -18.95
C SER A 12 0.27 -7.62 -18.01
N THR A 13 0.94 -8.74 -17.70
CA THR A 13 0.44 -9.80 -16.81
C THR A 13 0.81 -9.62 -15.33
N GLN A 14 1.67 -8.65 -14.97
CA GLN A 14 2.00 -8.39 -13.57
C GLN A 14 1.06 -7.39 -12.87
N VAL A 15 0.20 -6.69 -13.63
CA VAL A 15 -0.64 -5.60 -13.13
C VAL A 15 -1.83 -6.08 -12.28
N LEU A 16 -2.25 -7.35 -12.40
CA LEU A 16 -3.48 -7.84 -11.76
C LEU A 16 -3.26 -8.57 -10.42
N ILE A 17 -2.02 -8.92 -10.05
CA ILE A 17 -1.74 -9.79 -8.88
C ILE A 17 -1.42 -8.96 -7.62
N GLN A 18 -0.93 -7.72 -7.76
CA GLN A 18 -0.60 -6.85 -6.61
C GLN A 18 -1.79 -6.01 -6.12
N GLN A 19 -2.75 -5.73 -7.00
CA GLN A 19 -3.93 -4.92 -6.70
C GLN A 19 -4.83 -5.48 -5.57
N PRO A 20 -5.10 -6.79 -5.48
CA PRO A 20 -5.97 -7.32 -4.43
C PRO A 20 -5.37 -7.14 -3.03
N GLN A 21 -4.04 -7.18 -2.90
CA GLN A 21 -3.37 -7.03 -1.61
C GLN A 21 -3.39 -5.57 -1.14
N GLU A 22 -3.21 -4.62 -2.05
CA GLU A 22 -3.30 -3.20 -1.76
C GLU A 22 -4.72 -2.79 -1.36
N ASP A 23 -5.74 -3.15 -2.13
CA ASP A 23 -7.13 -2.80 -1.81
C ASP A 23 -7.57 -3.45 -0.49
N THR A 24 -7.14 -4.68 -0.21
CA THR A 24 -7.35 -5.34 1.10
C THR A 24 -6.67 -4.58 2.24
N LEU A 25 -5.46 -4.06 2.03
CA LEU A 25 -4.76 -3.25 3.02
C LEU A 25 -5.48 -1.91 3.24
N ILE A 26 -5.93 -1.27 2.17
CA ILE A 26 -6.72 -0.03 2.25
C ILE A 26 -8.00 -0.27 3.06
N ASP A 27 -8.70 -1.36 2.82
CA ASP A 27 -9.90 -1.73 3.58
C ASP A 27 -9.58 -2.02 5.04
N ALA A 28 -8.48 -2.71 5.34
CA ALA A 28 -8.00 -2.90 6.71
C ALA A 28 -7.68 -1.58 7.41
N LEU A 29 -7.01 -0.65 6.72
CA LEU A 29 -6.69 0.69 7.23
C LEU A 29 -7.95 1.54 7.45
N ARG A 30 -8.95 1.44 6.57
CA ARG A 30 -10.27 2.07 6.74
C ARG A 30 -11.02 1.48 7.92
N GLY A 31 -10.88 0.18 8.14
CA GLY A 31 -11.46 -0.59 9.25
C GLY A 31 -10.83 -0.30 10.61
N CYS A 32 -9.56 0.10 10.66
CA CYS A 32 -8.86 0.45 11.90
C CYS A 32 -9.47 1.72 12.52
N ARG A 33 -10.09 1.54 13.69
CA ARG A 33 -10.70 2.62 14.49
C ARG A 33 -9.85 2.99 15.70
N SER A 34 -8.91 2.13 16.08
CA SER A 34 -8.04 2.33 17.24
C SER A 34 -6.56 2.14 16.91
N ALA A 35 -5.69 2.77 17.70
CA ALA A 35 -4.24 2.62 17.59
C ALA A 35 -3.79 1.17 17.86
N THR A 36 -4.53 0.42 18.68
CA THR A 36 -4.27 -1.00 18.95
C THR A 36 -4.45 -1.86 17.71
N GLU A 37 -5.53 -1.66 16.95
CA GLU A 37 -5.77 -2.36 15.68
C GLU A 37 -4.70 -2.00 14.65
N LEU A 38 -4.31 -0.71 14.61
CA LEU A 38 -3.27 -0.23 13.71
C LEU A 38 -1.91 -0.85 14.02
N LYS A 39 -1.54 -0.96 15.31
CA LYS A 39 -0.31 -1.61 15.77
C LYS A 39 -0.33 -3.11 15.50
N ALA A 40 -1.47 -3.77 15.68
CA ALA A 40 -1.62 -5.18 15.33
C ALA A 40 -1.44 -5.42 13.83
N LEU A 41 -1.95 -4.51 12.99
CA LEU A 41 -1.75 -4.54 11.54
C LEU A 41 -0.26 -4.34 11.20
N GLU A 42 0.39 -3.33 11.80
CA GLU A 42 1.82 -3.06 11.64
C GLU A 42 2.69 -4.27 12.04
N GLN A 43 2.42 -4.92 13.17
CA GLN A 43 3.16 -6.11 13.61
C GLN A 43 3.01 -7.29 12.64
N ARG A 44 1.82 -7.49 12.08
CA ARG A 44 1.57 -8.52 11.07
C ARG A 44 2.32 -8.24 9.78
N LEU A 45 2.41 -6.97 9.38
CA LEU A 45 3.16 -6.51 8.22
C LEU A 45 4.68 -6.60 8.46
N ALA A 46 5.16 -6.21 9.64
CA ALA A 46 6.57 -6.33 10.02
C ALA A 46 7.06 -7.78 10.03
N SER A 47 6.17 -8.74 10.32
CA SER A 47 6.47 -10.18 10.23
C SER A 47 6.69 -10.67 8.79
N THR A 48 6.38 -9.85 7.79
CA THR A 48 6.44 -10.18 6.36
C THR A 48 7.54 -9.39 5.61
N ASP A 49 8.54 -8.86 6.33
CA ASP A 49 9.65 -8.08 5.75
C ASP A 49 9.16 -6.93 4.85
N SER A 50 8.04 -6.33 5.26
CA SER A 50 7.36 -5.30 4.47
C SER A 50 7.77 -3.89 4.91
N ILE A 51 7.66 -2.97 3.96
CA ILE A 51 7.86 -1.52 4.14
C ILE A 51 7.06 -1.03 5.37
N PRO A 52 7.60 -0.12 6.21
CA PRO A 52 6.90 0.42 7.36
C PRO A 52 5.49 0.93 7.02
N LEU A 53 4.54 0.75 7.94
CA LEU A 53 3.15 1.17 7.72
C LEU A 53 3.05 2.68 7.43
N PHE A 54 3.95 3.46 8.03
CA PHE A 54 4.08 4.90 7.80
C PHE A 54 4.30 5.22 6.31
N ASP A 55 5.31 4.62 5.69
CA ASP A 55 5.65 4.85 4.29
C ASP A 55 4.52 4.38 3.37
N TRP A 56 3.87 3.25 3.69
CA TRP A 56 2.68 2.78 2.98
C TRP A 56 1.52 3.78 3.02
N ILE A 57 1.23 4.37 4.18
CA ILE A 57 0.17 5.39 4.30
C ILE A 57 0.54 6.63 3.49
N CYS A 58 1.81 7.04 3.49
CA CYS A 58 2.31 8.14 2.67
C CYS A 58 2.18 7.85 1.17
N ASP A 59 2.56 6.66 0.71
CA ASP A 59 2.42 6.24 -0.69
C ASP A 59 0.95 6.19 -1.11
N LEU A 60 0.08 5.58 -0.31
CA LEU A 60 -1.37 5.54 -0.58
C LEU A 60 -1.98 6.95 -0.66
N LEU A 61 -1.46 7.89 0.13
CA LEU A 61 -1.89 9.28 0.10
C LEU A 61 -1.44 9.98 -1.20
N VAL A 62 -0.18 9.79 -1.60
CA VAL A 62 0.37 10.33 -2.86
C VAL A 62 -0.38 9.77 -4.07
N GLN A 63 -0.63 8.46 -4.06
CA GLN A 63 -1.39 7.73 -5.08
C GLN A 63 -2.90 8.01 -5.03
N ARG A 64 -3.37 8.82 -4.06
CA ARG A 64 -4.79 9.18 -3.86
C ARG A 64 -5.73 7.99 -3.65
N ARG A 65 -5.20 6.88 -3.14
CA ARG A 65 -5.97 5.67 -2.80
C ARG A 65 -6.72 5.80 -1.46
N ILE A 66 -6.25 6.70 -0.59
CA ILE A 66 -6.90 7.07 0.67
C ILE A 66 -7.14 8.58 0.77
N SER A 67 -8.10 8.99 1.61
CA SER A 67 -8.39 10.41 1.84
C SER A 67 -7.36 11.04 2.78
N ARG A 68 -7.12 12.35 2.62
CA ARG A 68 -6.23 13.14 3.49
C ARG A 68 -6.61 13.01 4.97
N GLY A 69 -7.91 13.02 5.28
CA GLY A 69 -8.40 12.88 6.65
C GLY A 69 -8.12 11.49 7.23
N LEU A 70 -8.26 10.42 6.43
CA LEU A 70 -7.92 9.07 6.86
C LEU A 70 -6.42 8.94 7.11
N ALA A 71 -5.58 9.42 6.18
CA ALA A 71 -4.14 9.42 6.33
C ALA A 71 -3.70 10.18 7.59
N ALA A 72 -4.18 11.40 7.80
CA ALA A 72 -3.87 12.19 8.99
C ALA A 72 -4.26 11.45 10.29
N ARG A 73 -5.45 10.83 10.32
CA ARG A 73 -5.90 10.07 11.49
C ARG A 73 -5.01 8.85 11.77
N LEU A 74 -4.58 8.14 10.73
CA LEU A 74 -3.71 6.97 10.87
C LEU A 74 -2.30 7.37 11.31
N LEU A 75 -1.73 8.42 10.69
CA LEU A 75 -0.41 8.94 11.03
C LEU A 75 -0.35 9.46 12.48
N VAL A 76 -1.39 10.16 12.93
CA VAL A 76 -1.48 10.61 14.34
C VAL A 76 -1.58 9.43 15.30
N GLN A 77 -2.34 8.38 14.95
CA GLN A 77 -2.45 7.17 15.80
C GLN A 77 -1.15 6.35 15.83
N LEU A 78 -0.40 6.32 14.74
CA LEU A 78 0.95 5.73 14.68
C LEU A 78 1.94 6.52 15.54
N HIS A 79 1.88 7.85 15.49
CA HIS A 79 2.85 8.70 16.18
C HIS A 79 2.62 8.81 17.69
N ASN A 80 1.37 8.64 18.15
CA ASN A 80 1.00 8.77 19.57
C ASN A 80 1.00 7.43 20.34
N ASN A 81 1.71 6.41 19.86
CA ASN A 81 1.75 5.04 20.41
C ASN A 81 3.20 4.63 20.74
#